data_AF-A0A1Z1WNA9-F1
#
_entry.id   AF-A0A1Z1WNA9-F1
#
_cell.length_a   1.000
_cell.length_b   1.000
_cell.length_c   1.000
_cell.angle_alpha   90.00
_cell.angle_beta   90.00
_cell.angle_gamma   90.00
#
_symmetry.space_group_name_H-M   'P 1'
#
loop_
_entity.id
_entity.type
_entity.pdbx_description
1 polymer ?
#
loop_
_entity_poly.entity_id
_entity_poly.type
_entity_poly.pdbx_seq_one_letter_code
_entity_poly.pdbx_strand_id
1 'polypeptide(L)'
;MEFFNVDLLDLWRGRLSLRRVGVLIKSLMKKPGRSAFLMAVDERAEWDETTYLLARSSDALELSNFLFLSANLSDEDRNQIDPPEPIPRPGATEPEQKAPAPEDEFATGSELTDFFGRMNSL
;
A
#
# COMPACT_ATOMS: atom_id res chain seq x y z
N MET A 1 -14.26 4.57 16.93
CA MET A 1 -13.46 5.71 17.43
C MET A 1 -13.57 5.83 18.94
N GLU A 2 -12.48 6.21 19.61
CA GLU A 2 -12.47 6.49 21.05
C GLU A 2 -12.59 7.98 21.37
N PHE A 3 -13.33 8.29 22.44
CA PHE A 3 -13.51 9.64 22.96
C PHE A 3 -13.34 9.62 24.48
N PHE A 4 -12.74 10.68 25.03
CA PHE A 4 -12.56 10.80 26.48
C PHE A 4 -13.68 11.57 27.19
N ASN A 5 -14.66 12.11 26.46
CA ASN A 5 -15.74 12.94 26.99
C ASN A 5 -15.22 14.11 27.86
N VAL A 6 -14.12 14.73 27.43
CA VAL A 6 -13.53 15.91 28.08
C VAL A 6 -13.70 17.10 27.17
N ASP A 7 -14.15 18.23 27.73
CA ASP A 7 -14.23 19.50 27.03
C ASP A 7 -12.90 20.26 27.16
N LEU A 8 -12.36 20.78 26.05
CA LEU A 8 -11.17 21.62 26.06
C LEU A 8 -11.42 22.95 26.78
N LEU A 9 -12.66 23.41 26.83
CA LEU A 9 -13.01 24.64 27.53
C LEU A 9 -12.78 24.52 29.05
N ASP A 10 -12.79 23.30 29.60
CA ASP A 10 -12.44 23.05 31.00
C ASP A 10 -10.98 23.39 31.32
N LEU A 11 -10.09 23.40 30.32
CA LEU A 11 -8.71 23.87 30.48
C LEU A 11 -8.69 25.37 30.81
N TRP A 12 -9.48 26.15 30.07
CA TRP A 12 -9.59 27.59 30.28
C TRP A 12 -10.31 27.94 31.59
N ARG A 13 -11.31 27.14 31.99
CA ARG A 13 -12.00 27.27 33.29
C ARG A 13 -11.19 26.78 34.49
N GLY A 14 -9.98 26.24 34.28
CA GLY A 14 -9.12 25.70 35.34
C GLY A 14 -9.59 24.37 35.95
N ARG A 15 -10.55 23.67 35.32
CA ARG A 15 -11.05 22.35 35.76
C ARG A 15 -10.24 21.20 35.16
N LEU A 16 -9.52 21.46 34.06
CA LEU A 16 -8.62 20.52 33.40
C LEU A 16 -7.19 21.05 33.47
N SER A 17 -6.22 20.20 33.85
CA SER A 17 -4.81 20.59 33.90
C SER A 17 -4.08 20.26 32.60
N LEU A 18 -3.07 21.07 32.23
CA LEU A 18 -2.20 20.80 31.08
C LEU A 18 -1.50 19.44 31.17
N ARG A 19 -1.15 19.01 32.39
CA ARG A 19 -0.57 17.68 32.64
C ARG A 19 -1.53 16.58 32.19
N ARG A 20 -2.82 16.71 32.54
CA ARG A 20 -3.86 15.74 32.14
C ARG A 20 -4.08 15.75 30.63
N VAL A 21 -4.12 16.93 30.00
CA VAL A 21 -4.21 17.05 28.53
C VAL A 21 -3.07 16.29 27.85
N GLY A 22 -1.82 16.48 28.31
CA GLY A 22 -0.67 15.78 27.76
C GLY A 22 -0.77 14.25 27.90
N VAL A 23 -1.35 13.74 28.99
CA VAL A 23 -1.61 12.30 29.16
C VAL A 23 -2.67 11.81 28.19
N LEU A 24 -3.75 12.56 27.97
CA LEU A 24 -4.81 12.21 27.02
C LEU A 24 -4.26 12.14 25.58
N ILE A 25 -3.47 13.13 25.17
CA ILE A 25 -2.80 13.13 23.86
C ILE A 25 -1.89 11.91 23.71
N LYS A 26 -1.03 11.64 24.70
CA LYS A 26 -0.15 10.45 24.68
C LYS A 26 -0.92 9.14 24.61
N SER A 27 -2.10 9.07 25.23
CA SER A 27 -2.97 7.89 25.16
C SER A 27 -3.56 7.70 23.77
N LEU A 28 -4.03 8.78 23.14
CA LEU A 28 -4.55 8.77 21.76
C LEU A 28 -3.50 8.37 20.73
N MET A 29 -2.24 8.77 20.93
CA MET A 29 -1.13 8.40 20.05
C MET A 29 -0.81 6.90 20.08
N LYS A 30 -1.30 6.14 21.07
CA LYS A 30 -1.05 4.70 21.19
C LYS A 30 -2.15 3.84 20.55
N LYS A 31 -3.14 4.45 19.90
CA LYS A 31 -4.35 3.77 19.41
C LYS A 31 -4.57 4.05 17.92
N PRO A 32 -3.77 3.45 17.03
CA PRO A 32 -3.99 3.52 15.58
C PRO A 32 -5.36 2.93 15.22
N GLY A 33 -5.96 3.42 14.14
CA GLY A 33 -7.29 3.05 13.66
C GLY A 33 -8.46 3.46 14.56
N ARG A 34 -8.20 4.04 15.74
CA ARG A 34 -9.23 4.36 16.74
C ARG A 34 -9.22 5.82 17.19
N SER A 35 -8.17 6.56 16.89
CA SER A 35 -7.94 7.94 17.29
C SER A 35 -7.96 8.89 16.09
N ALA A 36 -9.02 9.69 15.97
CA ALA A 36 -9.12 10.71 14.91
C ALA A 36 -7.95 11.72 14.95
N PHE A 37 -7.44 12.03 16.15
CA PHE A 37 -6.29 12.91 16.30
C PHE A 37 -5.04 12.32 15.66
N LEU A 38 -4.78 11.02 15.87
CA LEU A 38 -3.60 10.38 15.30
C LEU A 38 -3.73 10.26 13.78
N MET A 39 -4.92 9.93 13.29
CA MET A 39 -5.22 9.86 11.84
C MET A 39 -5.00 11.20 11.14
N ALA A 40 -5.35 12.31 11.79
CA ALA A 40 -5.12 13.65 11.22
C ALA A 40 -3.65 14.07 11.22
N VAL A 41 -2.82 13.46 12.07
CA VAL A 41 -1.38 13.75 12.15
C VAL A 41 -0.58 12.82 11.23
N ASP A 42 -1.03 11.58 11.08
CA ASP A 42 -0.42 10.56 10.24
C ASP A 42 -1.53 9.71 9.58
N GLU A 43 -1.66 9.85 8.27
CA GLU A 43 -2.64 9.10 7.47
C GLU A 43 -2.45 7.58 7.60
N ARG A 44 -1.22 7.10 7.82
CA ARG A 44 -0.94 5.66 7.98
C ARG A 44 -1.60 5.06 9.21
N ALA A 45 -1.90 5.89 10.21
CA ALA A 45 -2.56 5.50 11.45
C ALA A 45 -4.08 5.39 11.30
N GLU A 46 -4.64 5.59 10.11
CA GLU A 46 -6.05 5.31 9.80
C GLU A 46 -6.43 3.85 9.94
N TRP A 47 -5.51 2.93 9.64
CA TRP A 47 -5.73 1.51 9.85
C TRP A 47 -5.08 1.02 11.13
N ASP A 48 -5.74 0.08 11.79
CA ASP A 48 -5.11 -0.71 12.84
C ASP A 48 -4.28 -1.86 12.25
N GLU A 49 -3.42 -2.45 13.08
CA GLU A 49 -2.51 -3.54 12.65
C GLU A 49 -3.28 -4.74 12.08
N THR A 50 -4.42 -5.09 12.69
CA THR A 50 -5.27 -6.18 12.23
C THR A 50 -5.83 -5.92 10.83
N THR A 51 -6.23 -4.68 10.53
CA THR A 51 -6.72 -4.27 9.21
C THR A 51 -5.59 -4.35 8.18
N TYR A 52 -4.38 -3.90 8.53
CA TYR A 52 -3.21 -4.03 7.65
C TYR A 52 -2.89 -5.49 7.32
N LEU A 53 -2.88 -6.36 8.32
CA LEU A 53 -2.62 -7.79 8.17
C LEU A 53 -3.72 -8.46 7.33
N LEU A 54 -4.99 -8.15 7.59
CA LEU A 54 -6.11 -8.70 6.84
C LEU A 54 -6.04 -8.31 5.37
N ALA A 55 -5.78 -7.03 5.07
CA ALA A 55 -5.58 -6.56 3.70
C ALA A 55 -4.42 -7.31 3.02
N ARG A 56 -3.29 -7.48 3.71
CA ARG A 56 -2.13 -8.22 3.18
C ARG A 56 -2.44 -9.69 2.92
N SER A 57 -3.19 -10.35 3.81
CA SER A 57 -3.63 -11.72 3.61
C SER A 57 -4.58 -11.84 2.41
N SER A 58 -5.51 -10.89 2.26
CA SER A 58 -6.42 -10.83 1.11
C SER A 58 -5.65 -10.70 -0.20
N ASP A 59 -4.72 -9.74 -0.30
CA ASP A 59 -3.88 -9.53 -1.49
C ASP A 59 -3.12 -10.82 -1.88
N ALA A 60 -2.59 -11.54 -0.87
CA ALA A 60 -1.84 -12.77 -1.10
C ALA A 60 -2.74 -13.93 -1.57
N LEU A 61 -3.96 -14.03 -1.07
CA LEU A 61 -4.93 -15.05 -1.47
C LEU A 61 -5.40 -14.83 -2.91
N GLU A 62 -5.74 -13.59 -3.27
CA GLU A 62 -6.12 -13.22 -4.64
C GLU A 62 -4.98 -13.54 -5.63
N LEU A 63 -3.75 -13.14 -5.28
CA LEU A 63 -2.58 -13.46 -6.10
C LEU A 63 -2.36 -14.97 -6.23
N SER A 64 -2.53 -15.73 -5.15
CA SER A 64 -2.42 -17.19 -5.18
C SER A 64 -3.47 -17.82 -6.10
N ASN A 65 -4.70 -17.31 -6.07
CA ASN A 65 -5.77 -17.80 -6.94
C ASN A 65 -5.47 -17.48 -8.41
N PHE A 66 -5.03 -16.25 -8.70
CA PHE A 66 -4.58 -15.85 -10.02
C PHE A 66 -3.48 -16.76 -10.56
N LEU A 67 -2.43 -16.99 -9.77
CA LEU A 67 -1.31 -17.87 -10.16
C LEU A 67 -1.79 -19.29 -10.41
N PHE A 68 -2.68 -19.81 -9.56
CA PHE A 68 -3.27 -21.13 -9.74
C PHE A 68 -4.06 -21.25 -11.04
N LEU A 69 -4.95 -20.30 -11.33
CA LEU A 69 -5.71 -20.28 -12.59
C LEU A 69 -4.77 -20.16 -13.80
N SER A 70 -3.79 -19.25 -13.73
CA SER A 70 -2.83 -19.03 -14.81
C SER A 70 -1.99 -20.26 -15.16
N ALA A 71 -1.77 -21.16 -14.20
CA ALA A 71 -1.02 -22.39 -14.39
C ALA A 71 -1.87 -23.54 -14.97
N ASN A 72 -3.20 -23.46 -14.87
CA ASN A 72 -4.13 -24.53 -15.26
C ASN A 72 -4.96 -24.19 -16.51
N LEU A 73 -4.82 -22.99 -17.05
CA LEU A 73 -5.52 -22.54 -18.25
C LEU A 73 -4.65 -22.66 -19.50
N SER A 74 -5.29 -22.70 -20.66
CA SER A 74 -4.62 -22.59 -21.95
C SER A 74 -4.01 -21.18 -22.12
N ASP A 75 -3.01 -21.01 -22.99
CA ASP A 75 -2.39 -19.70 -23.22
C ASP A 75 -3.39 -18.65 -23.73
N GLU A 76 -4.39 -19.05 -24.53
CA GLU A 76 -5.47 -18.17 -25.01
C GLU A 76 -6.39 -17.70 -23.88
N ASP A 77 -6.70 -18.56 -22.92
CA ASP A 77 -7.55 -18.23 -21.78
C ASP A 77 -6.77 -17.45 -20.70
N ARG A 78 -5.47 -17.74 -20.54
CA ARG A 78 -4.59 -17.06 -19.59
C ARG A 78 -4.45 -15.57 -19.90
N ASN A 79 -4.41 -15.20 -21.18
CA ASN A 79 -4.33 -13.81 -21.62
C ASN A 79 -5.61 -13.00 -21.34
N GLN A 80 -6.70 -13.66 -20.92
CA GLN A 80 -7.97 -13.01 -20.57
C GLN A 80 -8.10 -12.70 -19.09
N ILE A 81 -7.16 -13.15 -18.25
CA ILE A 81 -7.19 -12.92 -16.80
C ILE A 81 -6.15 -11.88 -16.44
N ASP A 82 -6.63 -10.77 -15.88
CA ASP A 82 -5.76 -9.72 -15.37
C ASP A 82 -5.21 -10.07 -13.98
N PRO A 83 -3.96 -9.68 -13.67
CA PRO A 83 -3.41 -9.83 -12.34
C PRO A 83 -4.19 -8.96 -11.33
N PRO A 84 -4.44 -9.46 -10.12
CA PRO A 84 -5.25 -8.73 -9.15
C PRO A 84 -4.52 -7.49 -8.63
N GLU A 85 -5.27 -6.41 -8.45
CA GLU A 85 -4.77 -5.18 -7.85
C GLU A 85 -4.81 -5.26 -6.31
N PRO A 86 -3.73 -4.86 -5.61
CA PRO A 86 -3.72 -4.83 -4.15
C PRO A 86 -4.72 -3.81 -3.58
N ILE A 87 -5.22 -4.08 -2.37
CA ILE A 87 -6.09 -3.14 -1.66
C ILE A 87 -5.32 -1.83 -1.35
N PRO A 88 -5.88 -0.64 -1.65
CA PRO A 88 -5.22 0.64 -1.40
C PRO A 88 -5.01 0.86 0.11
N ARG A 89 -3.79 1.24 0.49
CA ARG A 89 -3.38 1.41 1.89
C ARG A 89 -3.34 2.90 2.27
N PRO A 90 -3.77 3.29 3.48
CA PRO A 90 -3.65 4.67 3.92
C PRO A 90 -2.20 5.16 3.93
N GLY A 91 -1.95 6.34 3.39
CA GLY A 91 -0.62 6.93 3.29
C GLY A 91 0.34 6.18 2.35
N ALA A 92 -0.14 5.20 1.57
CA ALA A 92 0.58 4.73 0.39
C ALA A 92 0.22 5.66 -0.77
N THR A 93 1.22 6.19 -1.46
CA THR A 93 1.01 6.83 -2.75
C THR A 93 0.34 5.81 -3.66
N GLU A 94 -0.78 6.19 -4.30
CA GLU A 94 -1.43 5.34 -5.30
C GLU A 94 -0.34 4.77 -6.23
N PRO A 95 -0.31 3.45 -6.45
CA PRO A 95 0.61 2.90 -7.43
C PRO A 95 0.28 3.61 -8.73
N GLU A 96 1.25 4.36 -9.27
CA GLU A 96 1.12 4.99 -10.58
C GLU A 96 0.57 3.91 -11.50
N GLN A 97 -0.65 4.13 -12.01
CA GLN A 97 -1.28 3.23 -12.98
C GLN A 97 -0.20 2.89 -13.97
N LYS A 98 0.15 1.60 -14.03
CA LYS A 98 1.30 1.08 -14.75
C LYS A 98 1.25 1.68 -16.15
N ALA A 99 1.99 2.77 -16.38
CA ALA A 99 2.12 3.33 -17.71
C ALA A 99 2.61 2.14 -18.56
N PRO A 100 2.06 1.93 -19.77
CA PRO A 100 2.52 0.84 -20.60
C PRO A 100 4.04 0.88 -20.60
N ALA A 101 4.67 -0.22 -20.18
CA ALA A 101 6.11 -0.30 -20.11
C ALA A 101 6.64 0.24 -21.45
N PRO A 102 7.59 1.21 -21.44
CA PRO A 102 8.19 1.64 -22.69
C PRO A 102 8.64 0.37 -23.39
N GLU A 103 8.21 0.19 -24.65
CA GLU A 103 8.63 -0.95 -25.47
C GLU A 103 10.16 -0.99 -25.37
N ASP A 104 10.67 -1.97 -24.62
CA ASP A 104 12.08 -1.95 -24.25
C ASP A 104 12.92 -1.90 -25.54
N GLU A 105 13.82 -0.91 -25.63
CA GLU A 105 14.84 -0.78 -26.68
C GLU A 105 15.90 -1.89 -26.57
N PHE A 106 15.51 -3.14 -26.30
CA PHE A 106 16.43 -4.26 -26.32
C PHE A 106 16.68 -4.67 -27.76
N ALA A 107 17.96 -4.81 -28.10
CA ALA A 107 18.37 -5.36 -29.38
C ALA A 107 17.78 -6.78 -29.56
N THR A 108 17.16 -7.00 -30.70
CA THR A 108 16.66 -8.32 -31.09
C THR A 108 17.82 -9.31 -31.27
N GLY A 109 17.54 -10.61 -31.12
CA GLY A 109 18.56 -11.65 -31.27
C GLY A 109 19.32 -11.60 -32.60
N SER A 110 18.67 -11.16 -33.67
CA SER A 110 19.28 -10.91 -34.98
C SER A 110 20.29 -9.74 -34.98
N GLU A 111 20.01 -8.67 -34.23
CA GLU A 111 20.90 -7.52 -34.13
C GLU A 111 22.17 -7.87 -33.32
N LEU A 112 22.04 -8.72 -32.31
CA LEU A 112 23.19 -9.24 -31.57
C LEU A 112 24.07 -10.11 -32.47
N THR A 113 23.49 -11.00 -33.28
CA THR A 113 24.27 -11.82 -34.21
C THR A 113 25.04 -10.98 -35.24
N ASP A 114 24.42 -9.91 -35.75
CA ASP A 114 25.08 -9.00 -36.69
C ASP A 114 26.21 -8.20 -36.05
N PHE A 115 26.03 -7.75 -34.81
CA PHE A 115 27.07 -7.04 -34.05
C PHE A 115 28.30 -7.91 -33.82
N PHE A 116 28.11 -9.16 -33.35
CA PHE A 116 29.22 -10.08 -33.14
C PHE A 116 29.91 -10.48 -34.46
N GLY A 117 29.17 -10.57 -35.56
CA GLY A 117 29.74 -10.79 -36.89
C GLY A 117 30.68 -9.67 -37.34
N ARG A 118 30.34 -8.40 -37.06
CA ARG A 118 31.16 -7.23 -37.40
C ARG A 118 32.42 -7.09 -36.54
N MET A 119 32.40 -7.57 -35.30
CA MET A 119 33.60 -7.56 -34.44
C MET A 119 34.65 -8.58 -34.87
N ASN A 120 34.24 -9.71 -35.45
CA ASN A 120 35.15 -10.79 -35.83
C ASN A 120 35.85 -10.57 -37.19
N SER A 121 35.53 -9.47 -37.88
CA SER A 121 36.12 -9.07 -39.17
C SER A 121 37.09 -7.88 -39.07
N LEU A 122 37.40 -7.43 -37.84
CA LEU A 122 38.48 -6.49 -37.49
C LEU A 122 39.73 -7.24 -37.05
#